data_AF-A0AAV6XNK3-F1
#
_entry.id   AF-A0AAV6XNK3-F1
#
_cell.length_a   1.000
_cell.length_b   1.000
_cell.length_c   1.000
_cell.angle_alpha   90.00
_cell.angle_beta   90.00
_cell.angle_gamma   90.00
#
_symmetry.space_group_name_H-M   'P 1'
#
loop_
_entity.id
_entity.type
_entity.pdbx_description
1 polymer ?
#
loop_
_entity_poly.entity_id
_entity_poly.type
_entity_poly.pdbx_seq_one_letter_code
_entity_poly.pdbx_strand_id
1 'polypeptide(L)'
;MRKIFPFELFHLGGDEVHTDCWNSTPHVKQCFNTSALPTSIFDLLWNLYSNFYPVTLLIVTNWKCRLEDHNMNGTAAYQYFVLRAQEIAISLNWTPVNWEETFNTFATRLNPKTVVHNWLGSGVCPKAVAKGFRCIFSNQGVWYLDHLDVPWESVYYAEPLEGITDASEQKLVLGGEVCMWSETVDASNVQQTIWPRAAAAAGMF
;
A
#
# COMPACT_ATOMS: atom_id res chain seq x y z
N MET A 1 17.72 2.60 -2.98
CA MET A 1 16.58 3.38 -2.47
C MET A 1 16.74 3.78 -1.01
N ARG A 2 17.06 2.88 -0.06
CA ARG A 2 17.29 3.27 1.37
C ARG A 2 18.35 4.35 1.59
N LYS A 3 19.42 4.35 0.78
CA LYS A 3 20.47 5.39 0.80
C LYS A 3 19.97 6.77 0.38
N ILE A 4 18.84 6.84 -0.33
CA ILE A 4 18.24 8.07 -0.87
C ILE A 4 17.11 8.55 0.06
N PHE A 5 16.31 7.61 0.59
CA PHE A 5 15.17 7.91 1.45
C PHE A 5 15.44 7.41 2.89
N PRO A 6 15.82 8.31 3.82
CA PRO A 6 16.19 7.95 5.19
C PRO A 6 14.97 7.69 6.10
N PHE A 7 13.75 7.81 5.60
CA PHE A 7 12.51 7.62 6.36
C PHE A 7 12.24 6.17 6.77
N GLU A 8 11.52 5.97 7.87
CA GLU A 8 11.18 4.64 8.40
C GLU A 8 10.09 3.94 7.57
N LEU A 9 9.06 4.69 7.19
CA LEU A 9 7.91 4.17 6.44
C LEU A 9 8.24 4.08 4.94
N PHE A 10 7.77 3.02 4.30
CA PHE A 10 7.85 2.85 2.85
C PHE A 10 6.50 2.36 2.30
N HIS A 11 5.85 3.20 1.50
CA HIS A 11 4.54 2.91 0.93
C HIS A 11 4.66 1.94 -0.25
N LEU A 12 4.08 0.76 -0.10
CA LEU A 12 4.08 -0.33 -1.08
C LEU A 12 2.85 -0.33 -1.98
N GLY A 13 1.85 0.51 -1.69
CA GLY A 13 0.60 0.58 -2.44
C GLY A 13 -0.25 -0.67 -2.22
N GLY A 14 -0.71 -1.28 -3.31
CA GLY A 14 -1.52 -2.50 -3.31
C GLY A 14 -3.01 -2.23 -3.48
N ASP A 15 -3.36 -1.03 -3.90
CA ASP A 15 -4.69 -0.57 -4.27
C ASP A 15 -5.13 -1.05 -5.65
N GLU A 16 -6.45 -1.17 -5.84
CA GLU A 16 -7.11 -1.34 -7.14
C GLU A 16 -6.53 -2.41 -8.09
N VAL A 17 -5.98 -3.50 -7.52
CA VAL A 17 -5.32 -4.54 -8.32
C VAL A 17 -6.34 -5.34 -9.14
N HIS A 18 -6.38 -5.08 -10.44
CA HIS A 18 -7.25 -5.78 -11.38
C HIS A 18 -6.66 -7.12 -11.84
N THR A 19 -7.02 -8.21 -11.15
CA THR A 19 -6.40 -9.53 -11.37
C THR A 19 -6.80 -10.23 -12.67
N ASP A 20 -7.84 -9.79 -13.38
CA ASP A 20 -8.33 -10.52 -14.57
C ASP A 20 -7.35 -10.47 -15.75
N CYS A 21 -6.51 -9.44 -15.82
CA CYS A 21 -5.47 -9.35 -16.85
C CYS A 21 -4.43 -10.48 -16.70
N TRP A 22 -4.19 -10.95 -15.48
CA TRP A 22 -3.30 -12.09 -15.21
C TRP A 22 -3.94 -13.40 -15.68
N ASN A 23 -5.27 -13.48 -15.62
CA ASN A 23 -6.06 -14.60 -16.14
C ASN A 23 -6.24 -14.57 -17.66
N SER A 24 -5.78 -13.54 -18.38
CA SER A 24 -5.84 -13.49 -19.85
C SER A 24 -4.46 -13.53 -20.51
N THR A 25 -3.42 -13.09 -19.80
CA THR A 25 -2.05 -12.97 -20.35
C THR A 25 -1.35 -14.33 -20.50
N PRO A 26 -0.98 -14.77 -21.72
CA PRO A 26 -0.39 -16.10 -21.96
C PRO A 26 0.90 -16.37 -21.20
N HIS A 27 1.80 -15.39 -21.06
CA HIS A 27 3.06 -15.58 -20.33
C HIS A 27 2.83 -15.78 -18.82
N VAL A 28 1.83 -15.08 -18.25
CA VAL A 28 1.44 -15.22 -16.84
C VAL A 28 0.76 -16.58 -16.63
N LYS A 29 -0.14 -16.98 -17.54
CA LYS A 29 -0.72 -18.34 -17.60
C LYS A 29 0.33 -19.43 -17.70
N GLN A 30 1.36 -19.21 -18.53
CA GLN A 30 2.44 -20.16 -18.70
C GLN A 30 3.26 -20.26 -17.40
N CYS A 31 3.54 -19.14 -16.74
CA CYS A 31 4.17 -19.16 -15.41
C CYS A 31 3.31 -19.84 -14.32
N PHE A 32 1.99 -19.95 -14.47
CA PHE A 32 1.14 -20.80 -13.61
C PHE A 32 1.23 -22.29 -13.95
N ASN A 33 1.66 -22.67 -15.16
CA ASN A 33 1.58 -24.04 -15.70
C ASN A 33 2.94 -24.74 -15.93
N THR A 34 4.09 -24.10 -15.71
CA THR A 34 5.42 -24.70 -15.93
C THR A 34 6.14 -24.98 -14.60
N SER A 35 6.88 -26.09 -14.51
CA SER A 35 7.47 -26.60 -13.26
C SER A 35 8.98 -26.32 -13.13
N ALA A 36 9.35 -25.65 -12.04
CA ALA A 36 10.59 -25.62 -11.24
C ALA A 36 11.97 -25.36 -11.90
N LEU A 37 12.65 -24.29 -11.43
CA LEU A 37 14.12 -24.22 -11.32
C LEU A 37 14.58 -24.30 -9.85
N PRO A 38 15.72 -24.94 -9.53
CA PRO A 38 16.19 -25.12 -8.16
C PRO A 38 16.65 -23.80 -7.49
N THR A 39 16.29 -23.66 -6.20
CA THR A 39 16.50 -22.50 -5.33
C THR A 39 17.95 -21.99 -5.25
N SER A 40 18.94 -22.87 -5.38
CA SER A 40 20.37 -22.57 -5.22
C SER A 40 20.98 -21.71 -6.34
N ILE A 41 20.50 -21.85 -7.57
CA ILE A 41 20.99 -21.06 -8.72
C ILE A 41 20.40 -19.63 -8.69
N PHE A 42 19.21 -19.48 -8.09
CA PHE A 42 18.52 -18.20 -7.97
C PHE A 42 19.14 -17.27 -6.93
N ASP A 43 19.53 -17.79 -5.77
CA ASP A 43 20.19 -16.97 -4.73
C ASP A 43 21.54 -16.40 -5.22
N LEU A 44 22.22 -17.13 -6.10
CA LEU A 44 23.43 -16.67 -6.79
C LEU A 44 23.12 -15.52 -7.77
N LEU A 45 22.04 -15.60 -8.54
CA LEU A 45 21.63 -14.55 -9.48
C LEU A 45 21.07 -13.30 -8.75
N TRP A 46 20.39 -13.49 -7.61
CA TRP A 46 19.88 -12.42 -6.75
C TRP A 46 20.99 -11.54 -6.17
N ASN A 47 22.09 -12.15 -5.70
CA ASN A 47 23.24 -11.42 -5.19
C ASN A 47 24.00 -10.65 -6.29
N LEU A 48 23.97 -11.13 -7.53
CA LEU A 48 24.59 -10.46 -8.67
C LEU A 48 23.77 -9.26 -9.16
N TYR A 49 22.44 -9.35 -9.17
CA TYR A 49 21.55 -8.30 -9.73
C TYR A 49 21.14 -7.20 -8.74
N SER A 50 21.02 -7.51 -7.45
CA SER A 50 20.62 -6.54 -6.40
C SER A 50 21.62 -5.39 -6.20
N ASN A 51 22.84 -5.53 -6.70
CA ASN A 51 23.88 -4.50 -6.63
C ASN A 51 23.79 -3.43 -7.73
N PHE A 52 22.96 -3.61 -8.78
CA PHE A 52 23.01 -2.76 -9.98
C PHE A 52 21.74 -1.96 -10.29
N TYR A 53 20.57 -2.26 -9.72
CA TYR A 53 19.32 -1.60 -10.12
C TYR A 53 18.46 -1.06 -8.96
N PRO A 54 17.79 0.09 -9.15
CA PRO A 54 16.82 0.60 -8.18
C PRO A 54 15.61 -0.33 -8.06
N VAL A 55 14.98 -0.31 -6.87
CA VAL A 55 13.92 -1.23 -6.41
C VAL A 55 12.75 -1.34 -7.39
N THR A 56 12.46 -0.30 -8.18
CA THR A 56 11.41 -0.30 -9.21
C THR A 56 11.66 -1.28 -10.37
N LEU A 57 12.91 -1.55 -10.74
CA LEU A 57 13.23 -2.49 -11.84
C LEU A 57 13.36 -3.95 -11.37
N LEU A 58 13.59 -4.15 -10.06
CA LEU A 58 13.65 -5.46 -9.40
C LEU A 58 12.27 -6.12 -9.29
N ILE A 59 11.20 -5.32 -9.24
CA ILE A 59 9.79 -5.73 -9.34
C ILE A 59 9.36 -5.85 -10.82
N VAL A 60 10.26 -6.06 -11.78
CA VAL A 60 9.83 -6.42 -13.16
C VAL A 60 10.65 -7.59 -13.70
N THR A 61 11.92 -7.67 -13.34
CA THR A 61 12.86 -8.65 -13.91
C THR A 61 12.96 -9.97 -13.14
N ASN A 62 12.61 -10.01 -11.85
CA ASN A 62 12.61 -11.25 -11.04
C ASN A 62 11.35 -12.12 -11.21
N TRP A 63 10.45 -11.75 -12.13
CA TRP A 63 9.15 -12.40 -12.33
C TRP A 63 9.10 -13.47 -13.40
N LYS A 64 10.26 -13.89 -13.93
CA LYS A 64 10.31 -15.08 -14.78
C LYS A 64 10.03 -16.31 -13.91
N CYS A 65 8.73 -16.60 -13.80
CA CYS A 65 8.06 -17.80 -13.29
C CYS A 65 8.50 -18.27 -11.89
N ARG A 66 7.89 -17.70 -10.86
CA ARG A 66 7.81 -18.26 -9.49
C ARG A 66 6.35 -18.34 -9.03
N LEU A 67 5.45 -18.67 -9.95
CA LEU A 67 4.05 -19.01 -9.66
C LEU A 67 3.82 -20.53 -9.76
N GLU A 68 4.93 -21.28 -9.81
CA GLU A 68 5.01 -22.68 -10.22
C GLU A 68 4.54 -23.67 -9.14
N ASP A 69 4.45 -23.27 -7.87
CA ASP A 69 4.29 -24.25 -6.78
C ASP A 69 2.84 -24.55 -6.35
N HIS A 70 1.82 -23.77 -6.72
CA HIS A 70 0.56 -23.81 -5.97
C HIS A 70 -0.78 -23.67 -6.72
N ASN A 71 -0.85 -23.73 -8.05
CA ASN A 71 -2.14 -23.58 -8.77
C ASN A 71 -2.91 -22.32 -8.32
N MET A 72 -2.20 -21.20 -8.21
CA MET A 72 -2.71 -19.97 -7.61
C MET A 72 -3.66 -19.23 -8.55
N ASN A 73 -4.79 -18.76 -8.04
CA ASN A 73 -5.66 -17.82 -8.74
C ASN A 73 -5.13 -16.38 -8.63
N GLY A 74 -5.73 -15.43 -9.35
CA GLY A 74 -5.30 -14.02 -9.36
C GLY A 74 -5.19 -13.39 -7.96
N THR A 75 -6.10 -13.72 -7.05
CA THR A 75 -6.08 -13.26 -5.64
C THR A 75 -4.89 -13.82 -4.87
N ALA A 76 -4.60 -15.12 -5.02
CA ALA A 76 -3.46 -15.76 -4.39
C ALA A 76 -2.13 -15.21 -4.92
N ALA A 77 -2.07 -14.90 -6.23
CA ALA A 77 -0.93 -14.21 -6.81
C ALA A 77 -0.77 -12.80 -6.21
N TYR A 78 -1.84 -12.00 -6.13
CA TYR A 78 -1.81 -10.66 -5.54
C TYR A 78 -1.31 -10.69 -4.09
N GLN A 79 -1.84 -11.60 -3.27
CA GLN A 79 -1.36 -11.83 -1.92
C GLN A 79 0.14 -12.15 -1.89
N TYR A 80 0.60 -13.07 -2.73
CA TYR A 80 2.02 -13.44 -2.80
C TYR A 80 2.90 -12.23 -3.13
N PHE A 81 2.52 -11.41 -4.11
CA PHE A 81 3.26 -10.21 -4.51
C PHE A 81 3.40 -9.22 -3.35
N VAL A 82 2.30 -8.94 -2.65
CA VAL A 82 2.28 -8.00 -1.53
C VAL A 82 3.16 -8.52 -0.39
N LEU A 83 2.97 -9.78 0.02
CA LEU A 83 3.76 -10.36 1.12
C LEU A 83 5.26 -10.41 0.79
N ARG A 84 5.61 -10.73 -0.46
CA ARG A 84 7.01 -10.72 -0.89
C ARG A 84 7.62 -9.32 -0.85
N ALA A 85 6.86 -8.30 -1.26
CA ALA A 85 7.30 -6.91 -1.19
C ALA A 85 7.50 -6.45 0.27
N GLN A 86 6.61 -6.87 1.18
CA GLN A 86 6.74 -6.61 2.62
C GLN A 86 7.99 -7.25 3.21
N GLU A 87 8.28 -8.51 2.90
CA GLU A 87 9.49 -9.20 3.35
C GLU A 87 10.75 -8.44 2.93
N ILE A 88 10.80 -7.98 1.66
CA ILE A 88 11.93 -7.22 1.15
C ILE A 88 12.04 -5.88 1.89
N ALA A 89 10.94 -5.13 2.06
CA ALA A 89 10.95 -3.86 2.78
C ALA A 89 11.45 -4.03 4.23
N ILE A 90 10.95 -5.05 4.93
CA ILE A 90 11.34 -5.35 6.31
C ILE A 90 12.81 -5.77 6.40
N SER A 91 13.31 -6.57 5.45
CA SER A 91 14.73 -6.95 5.39
C SER A 91 15.68 -5.76 5.23
N LEU A 92 15.17 -4.66 4.65
CA LEU A 92 15.87 -3.39 4.47
C LEU A 92 15.61 -2.40 5.62
N ASN A 93 15.01 -2.86 6.72
CA ASN A 93 14.66 -2.06 7.90
C ASN A 93 13.71 -0.90 7.59
N TRP A 94 12.76 -1.13 6.67
CA TRP A 94 11.59 -0.28 6.49
C TRP A 94 10.36 -0.90 7.17
N THR A 95 9.48 -0.03 7.60
CA THR A 95 8.11 -0.37 7.99
C THR A 95 7.23 -0.25 6.74
N PRO A 96 6.60 -1.33 6.26
CA PRO A 96 5.74 -1.27 5.08
C PRO A 96 4.43 -0.54 5.40
N VAL A 97 3.99 0.29 4.47
CA VAL A 97 2.64 0.89 4.45
C VAL A 97 1.91 0.35 3.24
N ASN A 98 0.68 -0.12 3.41
CA ASN A 98 -0.14 -0.65 2.32
C ASN A 98 -1.53 -0.04 2.37
N TRP A 99 -2.14 0.12 1.20
CA TRP A 99 -3.56 0.45 1.13
C TRP A 99 -4.43 -0.68 1.70
N GLU A 100 -5.62 -0.30 2.13
CA GLU A 100 -6.52 -1.14 2.90
C GLU A 100 -7.00 -2.41 2.22
N GLU A 101 -6.97 -2.51 0.89
CA GLU A 101 -7.37 -3.72 0.17
C GLU A 101 -6.55 -4.94 0.60
N THR A 102 -5.27 -4.73 0.92
CA THR A 102 -4.38 -5.79 1.45
C THR A 102 -4.90 -6.33 2.79
N PHE A 103 -5.37 -5.45 3.67
CA PHE A 103 -5.96 -5.80 4.97
C PHE A 103 -7.33 -6.43 4.79
N ASN A 104 -8.17 -5.85 3.93
CA ASN A 104 -9.52 -6.34 3.66
C ASN A 104 -9.51 -7.73 3.03
N THR A 105 -8.49 -8.07 2.23
CA THR A 105 -8.41 -9.34 1.51
C THR A 105 -7.69 -10.44 2.29
N PHE A 106 -6.57 -10.13 2.96
CA PHE A 106 -5.74 -11.15 3.62
C PHE A 106 -5.06 -10.69 4.91
N ALA A 107 -5.77 -9.95 5.78
CA ALA A 107 -5.27 -9.48 7.09
C ALA A 107 -4.51 -10.52 7.92
N THR A 108 -4.92 -11.79 7.92
CA THR A 108 -4.29 -12.85 8.73
C THR A 108 -2.87 -13.22 8.28
N ARG A 109 -2.52 -12.89 7.03
CA ARG A 109 -1.21 -13.18 6.44
C ARG A 109 -0.31 -11.96 6.39
N LEU A 110 -0.87 -10.76 6.56
CA LEU A 110 -0.09 -9.53 6.60
C LEU A 110 0.90 -9.53 7.75
N ASN A 111 2.08 -8.98 7.52
CA ASN A 111 3.05 -8.81 8.60
C ASN A 111 2.49 -7.84 9.65
N PRO A 112 2.51 -8.15 10.95
CA PRO A 112 1.98 -7.26 12.00
C PRO A 112 2.65 -5.88 12.07
N LYS A 113 3.86 -5.72 11.51
CA LYS A 113 4.53 -4.41 11.42
C LYS A 113 3.90 -3.48 10.39
N THR A 114 3.09 -3.99 9.48
CA THR A 114 2.48 -3.23 8.39
C THR A 114 1.57 -2.14 8.94
N VAL A 115 1.66 -0.95 8.36
CA VAL A 115 0.71 0.14 8.58
C VAL A 115 -0.37 0.06 7.51
N VAL A 116 -1.63 0.06 7.92
CA VAL A 116 -2.78 0.07 7.01
C VAL A 116 -3.15 1.52 6.69
N HIS A 117 -3.22 1.86 5.42
CA HIS A 117 -3.63 3.18 4.96
C HIS A 117 -5.08 3.11 4.49
N ASN A 118 -5.98 3.74 5.23
CA ASN A 118 -7.43 3.74 4.99
C ASN A 118 -7.81 4.83 3.99
N TRP A 119 -8.51 4.48 2.91
CA TRP A 119 -8.92 5.44 1.89
C TRP A 119 -10.33 5.29 1.33
N LEU A 120 -10.94 4.10 1.20
CA LEU A 120 -12.25 4.01 0.53
C LEU A 120 -13.40 4.61 1.36
N GLY A 121 -13.29 4.57 2.70
CA GLY A 121 -14.37 5.02 3.58
C GLY A 121 -14.03 4.96 5.07
N SER A 122 -15.06 5.03 5.91
CA SER A 122 -14.89 4.90 7.36
C SER A 122 -14.84 3.44 7.82
N GLY A 123 -14.27 3.21 8.99
CA GLY A 123 -14.34 1.91 9.69
C GLY A 123 -13.19 0.93 9.44
N VAL A 124 -12.29 1.18 8.49
CA VAL A 124 -11.08 0.34 8.33
C VAL A 124 -10.09 0.58 9.45
N CYS A 125 -9.80 1.83 9.81
CA CYS A 125 -8.89 2.11 10.94
C CYS A 125 -9.35 1.45 12.25
N PRO A 126 -10.62 1.57 12.70
CA PRO A 126 -11.12 0.82 13.85
C PRO A 126 -10.89 -0.70 13.77
N LYS A 127 -11.14 -1.31 12.61
CA LYS A 127 -10.91 -2.75 12.40
C LYS A 127 -9.42 -3.12 12.42
N ALA A 128 -8.56 -2.26 11.90
CA ALA A 128 -7.12 -2.47 11.85
C ALA A 128 -6.50 -2.38 13.25
N VAL A 129 -6.83 -1.34 14.01
CA VAL A 129 -6.30 -1.13 15.37
C VAL A 129 -6.80 -2.21 16.34
N ALA A 130 -8.06 -2.66 16.21
CA ALA A 130 -8.59 -3.78 17.00
C ALA A 130 -7.87 -5.11 16.74
N LYS A 131 -7.18 -5.24 15.59
CA LYS A 131 -6.31 -6.38 15.26
C LYS A 131 -4.83 -6.11 15.58
N GLY A 132 -4.51 -4.98 16.21
CA GLY A 132 -3.16 -4.57 16.60
C GLY A 132 -2.31 -3.96 15.48
N PHE A 133 -2.91 -3.63 14.32
CA PHE A 133 -2.21 -2.92 13.26
C PHE A 133 -2.21 -1.41 13.51
N ARG A 134 -1.17 -0.74 13.00
CA ARG A 134 -1.15 0.72 12.94
C ARG A 134 -1.98 1.21 11.74
N CYS A 135 -2.62 2.37 11.87
CA CYS A 135 -3.43 2.96 10.79
C CYS A 135 -3.01 4.39 10.45
N ILE A 136 -3.12 4.75 9.17
CA ILE A 136 -3.15 6.14 8.68
C ILE A 136 -4.53 6.38 8.07
N PHE A 137 -5.16 7.48 8.44
CA PHE A 137 -6.48 7.85 7.93
C PHE A 137 -6.37 8.78 6.72
N SER A 138 -7.02 8.43 5.61
CA SER A 138 -7.08 9.25 4.39
C SER A 138 -8.39 9.01 3.63
N ASN A 139 -9.52 9.00 4.36
CA ASN A 139 -10.83 8.69 3.79
C ASN A 139 -11.19 9.63 2.62
N GLN A 140 -11.42 9.05 1.44
CA GLN A 140 -11.72 9.77 0.20
C GLN A 140 -13.00 10.61 0.24
N GLY A 141 -13.95 10.27 1.12
CA GLY A 141 -15.18 11.04 1.26
C GLY A 141 -14.96 12.42 1.89
N VAL A 142 -13.81 12.64 2.55
CA VAL A 142 -13.53 13.87 3.29
C VAL A 142 -12.15 14.45 3.02
N TRP A 143 -11.11 13.62 2.81
CA TRP A 143 -9.70 14.04 2.76
C TRP A 143 -9.04 13.82 1.39
N TYR A 144 -9.81 13.48 0.35
CA TYR A 144 -9.35 13.58 -1.04
C TYR A 144 -9.66 14.97 -1.58
N LEU A 145 -8.62 15.72 -1.89
CA LEU A 145 -8.69 17.10 -2.37
C LEU A 145 -8.97 17.16 -3.88
N ASP A 146 -8.73 16.09 -4.64
CA ASP A 146 -9.20 15.95 -6.03
C ASP A 146 -10.73 15.91 -6.14
N HIS A 147 -11.44 15.50 -5.08
CA HIS A 147 -12.88 15.65 -4.99
C HIS A 147 -13.25 17.12 -4.72
N LEU A 148 -13.42 17.89 -5.80
CA LEU A 148 -13.66 19.34 -5.74
C LEU A 148 -15.03 19.71 -5.15
N ASP A 149 -15.95 18.75 -5.06
CA ASP A 149 -17.27 18.89 -4.44
C ASP A 149 -17.23 18.80 -2.90
N VAL A 150 -16.12 18.33 -2.31
CA VAL A 150 -15.94 18.25 -0.86
C VAL A 150 -15.55 19.63 -0.29
N PRO A 151 -16.42 20.25 0.54
CA PRO A 151 -16.15 21.56 1.11
C PRO A 151 -15.13 21.47 2.25
N TRP A 152 -14.42 22.57 2.53
CA TRP A 152 -13.35 22.59 3.53
C TRP A 152 -13.85 22.26 4.95
N GLU A 153 -15.12 22.54 5.25
CA GLU A 153 -15.76 22.19 6.52
C GLU A 153 -15.79 20.67 6.71
N SER A 154 -16.06 19.90 5.65
CA SER A 154 -16.06 18.43 5.73
C SER A 154 -14.66 17.88 5.99
N VAL A 155 -13.64 18.52 5.42
CA VAL A 155 -12.23 18.21 5.71
C VAL A 155 -11.90 18.50 7.17
N TYR A 156 -12.35 19.65 7.70
CA TYR A 156 -12.05 20.12 9.05
C TYR A 156 -12.72 19.27 10.15
N TYR A 157 -13.99 18.90 9.95
CA TYR A 157 -14.77 18.16 10.95
C TYR A 157 -14.64 16.64 10.86
N ALA A 158 -13.84 16.13 9.92
CA ALA A 158 -13.53 14.70 9.85
C ALA A 158 -12.75 14.27 11.11
N GLU A 159 -13.24 13.25 11.79
CA GLU A 159 -12.65 12.71 13.02
C GLU A 159 -11.89 11.40 12.72
N PRO A 160 -10.54 11.41 12.73
CA PRO A 160 -9.73 10.22 12.39
C PRO A 160 -9.87 9.08 13.38
N LEU A 161 -10.28 9.37 14.62
CA LEU A 161 -10.50 8.40 15.67
C LEU A 161 -11.96 7.91 15.73
N GLU A 162 -12.79 8.26 14.74
CA GLU A 162 -14.19 7.84 14.69
C GLU A 162 -14.30 6.31 14.79
N GLY A 163 -15.05 5.84 15.79
CA GLY A 163 -15.23 4.42 16.05
C GLY A 163 -14.13 3.74 16.88
N ILE A 164 -13.14 4.50 17.40
CA ILE A 164 -12.07 4.01 18.27
C ILE A 164 -12.20 4.63 19.66
N THR A 165 -12.72 3.86 20.62
CA THR A 165 -12.95 4.35 21.99
C THR A 165 -11.82 4.03 22.96
N ASP A 166 -11.03 2.98 22.69
CA ASP A 166 -9.96 2.55 23.56
C ASP A 166 -8.69 3.41 23.35
N ALA A 167 -8.17 3.98 24.44
CA ALA A 167 -7.01 4.88 24.39
C ALA A 167 -5.70 4.19 23.98
N SER A 168 -5.59 2.87 24.11
CA SER A 168 -4.45 2.10 23.62
C SER A 168 -4.55 1.86 22.11
N GLU A 169 -5.76 1.63 21.59
CA GLU A 169 -6.03 1.52 20.15
C GLU A 169 -5.90 2.87 19.44
N GLN A 170 -6.31 3.97 20.06
CA GLN A 170 -6.11 5.33 19.52
C GLN A 170 -4.64 5.64 19.24
N LYS A 171 -3.70 5.12 20.05
CA LYS A 171 -2.25 5.29 19.84
C LYS A 171 -1.72 4.53 18.61
N LEU A 172 -2.48 3.57 18.09
CA LEU A 172 -2.13 2.87 16.86
C LEU A 172 -2.52 3.67 15.61
N VAL A 173 -3.36 4.69 15.74
CA VAL A 173 -3.60 5.67 14.68
C VAL A 173 -2.43 6.65 14.66
N LEU A 174 -1.65 6.63 13.58
CA LEU A 174 -0.44 7.44 13.45
C LEU A 174 -0.74 8.88 13.06
N GLY A 175 -1.94 9.14 12.54
CA GLY A 175 -2.37 10.43 12.06
C GLY A 175 -3.14 10.29 10.75
N GLY A 176 -2.99 11.32 9.93
CA GLY A 176 -3.80 11.53 8.74
C GLY A 176 -3.03 12.02 7.54
N GLU A 177 -3.50 11.65 6.36
CA GLU A 177 -3.02 12.20 5.09
C GLU A 177 -4.21 12.77 4.31
N VAL A 178 -4.03 13.97 3.75
CA VAL A 178 -4.92 14.50 2.71
C VAL A 178 -4.31 14.18 1.36
N CYS A 179 -5.07 13.52 0.50
CA CYS A 179 -4.60 13.13 -0.83
C CYS A 179 -4.99 14.16 -1.88
N MET A 180 -4.12 14.36 -2.86
CA MET A 180 -4.38 15.18 -4.03
C MET A 180 -3.94 14.38 -5.24
N TRP A 181 -4.83 13.53 -5.76
CA TRP A 181 -4.55 12.75 -6.95
C TRP A 181 -4.52 13.62 -8.21
N SER A 182 -3.70 13.25 -9.19
CA SER A 182 -3.30 14.16 -10.27
C SER A 182 -4.05 13.95 -11.59
N GLU A 183 -5.19 13.26 -11.60
CA GLU A 183 -5.97 12.98 -12.82
C GLU A 183 -6.45 14.26 -13.50
N THR A 184 -6.75 15.30 -12.71
CA THR A 184 -7.30 16.58 -13.19
C THR A 184 -6.48 17.80 -12.73
N VAL A 185 -5.31 17.56 -12.14
CA VAL A 185 -4.46 18.59 -11.54
C VAL A 185 -3.06 18.55 -12.11
N ASP A 186 -2.52 19.73 -12.40
CA ASP A 186 -1.15 19.93 -12.83
C ASP A 186 -0.53 21.17 -12.16
N ALA A 187 0.65 21.58 -12.62
CA ALA A 187 1.36 22.72 -12.07
C ALA A 187 0.58 24.06 -12.14
N SER A 188 -0.42 24.16 -13.02
CA SER A 188 -1.22 25.38 -13.19
C SER A 188 -2.27 25.57 -12.09
N ASN A 189 -2.78 24.49 -11.49
CA ASN A 189 -3.90 24.55 -10.54
C ASN A 189 -3.62 23.86 -9.19
N VAL A 190 -2.57 23.04 -9.05
CA VAL A 190 -2.30 22.24 -7.83
C VAL A 190 -2.32 23.03 -6.53
N GLN A 191 -1.73 24.22 -6.51
CA GLN A 191 -1.67 25.03 -5.27
C GLN A 191 -3.04 25.56 -4.87
N GLN A 192 -3.87 25.95 -5.85
CA GLN A 192 -5.21 26.48 -5.61
C GLN A 192 -6.19 25.37 -5.23
N THR A 193 -5.95 24.15 -5.72
CA THR A 193 -6.74 22.98 -5.33
C THR A 193 -6.43 22.54 -3.90
N ILE A 194 -5.15 22.51 -3.52
CA ILE A 194 -4.70 22.04 -2.21
C ILE A 194 -5.04 23.05 -1.11
N TRP A 195 -4.71 24.33 -1.31
CA TRP A 195 -4.83 25.35 -0.29
C TRP A 195 -6.10 26.21 -0.50
N PRO A 196 -6.86 26.51 0.57
CA PRO A 196 -6.56 26.27 1.99
C PRO A 196 -7.08 24.94 2.55
N ARG A 197 -7.70 24.06 1.74
CA ARG A 197 -8.36 22.84 2.24
C ARG A 197 -7.44 21.90 3.01
N ALA A 198 -6.19 21.72 2.57
CA ALA A 198 -5.21 20.93 3.32
C ALA A 198 -4.92 21.52 4.71
N ALA A 199 -4.97 22.84 4.88
CA ALA A 199 -4.78 23.48 6.18
C ALA A 199 -5.94 23.17 7.14
N ALA A 200 -7.14 22.92 6.62
CA ALA A 200 -8.29 22.53 7.43
C ALA A 200 -8.07 21.17 8.12
N ALA A 201 -7.49 20.19 7.41
CA ALA A 201 -7.13 18.89 8.02
C ALA A 201 -6.00 19.03 9.06
N ALA A 202 -5.02 19.90 8.79
CA ALA A 202 -3.88 20.11 9.69
C ALA A 202 -4.29 20.71 11.05
N GLY A 203 -5.40 21.45 11.13
CA GLY A 203 -5.89 22.02 12.38
C GLY A 203 -6.48 21.01 13.37
N MET A 204 -6.67 19.76 12.95
CA MET A 204 -7.29 18.70 13.76
C MET A 204 -6.28 17.78 14.47
N PHE A 205 -4.98 17.89 14.16
CA PHE A 205 -3.90 17.09 14.75
C PHE A 205 -2.97 17.90 15.66
#